data_AF-A0A7J8CFU3-F1
#
_entry.id   AF-A0A7J8CFU3-F1
#
_cell.length_a   1.000
_cell.length_b   1.000
_cell.length_c   1.000
_cell.angle_alpha   90.00
_cell.angle_beta   90.00
_cell.angle_gamma   90.00
#
_symmetry.space_group_name_H-M   'P 1'
#
loop_
_entity.id
_entity.type
_entity.pdbx_description
1 polymer ?
#
loop_
_entity_poly.entity_id
_entity_poly.type
_entity_poly.pdbx_seq_one_letter_code
_entity_poly.pdbx_strand_id
1 'polypeptide(L)'
;MSSRPSAEEAGRYLETYKAYEQKPADLLMEKLEQDFVSRVTECLTTVKSVNKTDSQTLLTTFGSLEQLIAASREDLALCPGLGPQKARRLFDVLHEPFLKVP
;
A
#
# COMPACT_ATOMS: atom_id res chain seq x y z
N MET A 1 17.70 19.59 36.82
CA MET A 1 17.21 20.98 36.60
C MET A 1 16.48 20.99 35.27
N SER A 2 15.18 21.26 35.28
CA SER A 2 14.38 21.34 34.05
C SER A 2 14.73 22.66 33.36
N SER A 3 15.39 22.60 32.20
CA SER A 3 15.69 23.78 31.39
C SER A 3 14.38 24.45 31.00
N ARG A 4 14.15 25.67 31.50
CA ARG A 4 13.06 26.51 30.99
C ARG A 4 13.41 26.91 29.55
N PRO A 5 12.48 26.83 28.59
CA PRO A 5 12.72 27.32 27.25
C PRO A 5 13.03 28.83 27.31
N SER A 6 13.94 29.30 26.46
CA SER A 6 14.28 30.73 26.37
C SER A 6 13.07 31.54 25.91
N ALA A 7 13.05 32.84 26.21
CA ALA A 7 11.96 33.72 25.79
C ALA A 7 11.74 33.69 24.27
N GLU A 8 12.81 33.56 23.48
CA GLU A 8 12.74 33.43 22.02
C GLU A 8 12.08 32.12 21.58
N GLU A 9 12.33 31.04 22.31
CA GLU A 9 11.78 29.72 22.01
C GLU A 9 10.27 29.68 22.30
N ALA A 10 9.87 30.25 23.44
CA ALA A 10 8.46 30.46 23.78
C ALA A 10 7.75 31.35 22.73
N GLY A 11 8.42 32.40 22.24
CA GLY A 11 7.92 33.26 21.17
C GLY A 11 7.65 32.51 19.87
N ARG A 12 8.59 31.66 19.42
CA ARG A 12 8.43 30.83 18.22
C ARG A 12 7.27 29.84 18.34
N TYR A 13 7.07 29.25 19.51
CA TYR A 13 5.93 28.35 19.74
C TYR A 13 4.60 29.08 19.62
N LEU A 14 4.47 30.28 20.19
CA LEU A 14 3.26 31.09 20.09
C LEU A 14 2.99 31.56 18.65
N GLU A 15 4.04 31.96 17.93
CA GLU A 15 3.93 32.40 16.54
C GLU A 15 3.49 31.26 15.61
N THR A 16 4.04 30.06 15.83
CA THR A 16 3.62 28.83 15.14
C THR A 16 2.18 28.48 15.49
N TYR A 17 1.79 28.50 16.75
CA TYR A 17 0.40 28.21 17.14
C TYR A 17 -0.58 29.16 16.46
N LYS A 18 -0.32 30.47 16.52
CA LYS A 18 -1.15 31.51 15.92
C LYS A 18 -1.24 31.39 14.39
N ALA A 19 -0.15 31.02 13.72
CA ALA A 19 -0.14 30.79 12.27
C ALA A 19 -0.97 29.56 11.85
N TYR A 20 -1.34 28.68 12.78
CA TYR A 20 -2.13 27.48 12.52
C TYR A 20 -3.56 27.55 13.10
N GLU A 21 -3.93 28.60 13.86
CA GLU A 21 -5.29 28.76 14.43
C GLU A 21 -6.42 28.77 13.39
N GLN A 22 -6.13 29.24 12.17
CA GLN A 22 -7.12 29.38 11.09
C GLN A 22 -6.91 28.39 9.95
N LYS A 23 -5.93 27.47 10.06
CA LYS A 23 -5.74 26.47 9.00
C LYS A 23 -6.88 25.46 9.10
N PRO A 24 -7.71 25.30 8.06
CA PRO A 24 -8.77 24.29 8.07
C PRO A 24 -8.12 22.91 8.23
N ALA A 25 -8.72 22.06 9.06
CA ALA A 25 -8.29 20.66 9.24
C ALA A 25 -8.26 19.88 7.91
N ASP A 26 -8.94 20.39 6.87
CA ASP A 26 -8.94 19.86 5.51
C ASP A 26 -7.55 19.86 4.85
N LEU A 27 -6.59 20.68 5.30
CA LEU A 27 -5.20 20.62 4.83
C LEU A 27 -4.35 19.56 5.57
N LEU A 28 -4.84 19.04 6.69
CA LEU A 28 -4.22 17.97 7.49
C LEU A 28 -4.86 16.61 7.23
N MET A 29 -6.05 16.58 6.62
CA MET A 29 -6.61 15.34 6.07
C MET A 29 -5.71 14.92 4.92
N GLU A 30 -4.92 13.87 5.15
CA GLU A 30 -4.29 13.11 4.08
C GLU A 30 -5.38 12.85 3.05
N LYS A 31 -5.21 13.44 1.87
CA LYS A 31 -6.11 13.23 0.73
C LYS A 31 -5.86 11.80 0.27
N LEU A 32 -6.42 10.85 0.99
CA LEU A 32 -6.48 9.43 0.67
C LEU A 32 -7.47 9.27 -0.49
N GLU A 33 -7.19 9.92 -1.63
CA GLU A 33 -7.44 9.19 -2.88
C GLU A 33 -6.63 7.92 -2.69
N GLN A 34 -7.31 6.79 -2.43
CA GLN A 34 -6.60 5.52 -2.31
C GLN A 34 -5.85 5.33 -3.63
N ASP A 35 -4.56 5.65 -3.61
CA ASP A 35 -3.70 5.55 -4.77
C ASP A 35 -3.86 4.17 -5.39
N PHE A 36 -3.82 4.09 -6.72
CA PHE A 36 -3.99 2.82 -7.44
C PHE A 36 -3.14 1.70 -6.81
N VAL A 37 -1.89 2.01 -6.45
CA VAL A 37 -0.97 1.11 -5.77
C VAL A 37 -1.52 0.62 -4.43
N SER A 38 -2.12 1.49 -3.63
CA SER A 38 -2.74 1.13 -2.33
C SER A 38 -3.92 0.19 -2.53
N ARG A 39 -4.81 0.46 -3.50
CA ARG A 39 -5.96 -0.42 -3.79
C ARG A 39 -5.54 -1.79 -4.29
N VAL A 40 -4.57 -1.85 -5.20
CA VAL A 40 -4.06 -3.12 -5.70
C VAL A 40 -3.33 -3.90 -4.61
N THR A 41 -2.57 -3.21 -3.76
CA THR A 41 -1.92 -3.84 -2.60
C THR A 41 -2.96 -4.44 -1.66
N GLU A 42 -4.01 -3.70 -1.31
CA GLU A 42 -5.09 -4.18 -0.46
C GLU A 42 -5.77 -5.41 -1.09
N CYS A 43 -6.09 -5.35 -2.38
CA CYS A 43 -6.69 -6.46 -3.12
C CYS A 43 -5.81 -7.72 -3.11
N LEU A 44 -4.53 -7.61 -3.50
CA LEU A 44 -3.63 -8.75 -3.62
C LEU A 44 -3.29 -9.37 -2.26
N THR A 45 -3.24 -8.56 -1.19
CA THR A 45 -2.95 -9.06 0.17
C THR A 45 -4.12 -9.79 0.82
N THR A 46 -5.30 -9.81 0.20
CA THR A 46 -6.40 -10.71 0.61
C THR A 46 -6.08 -12.19 0.34
N VAL A 47 -5.17 -12.47 -0.60
CA VAL A 47 -4.73 -13.83 -0.92
C VAL A 47 -3.78 -14.33 0.16
N LYS A 48 -4.11 -15.48 0.78
CA LYS A 48 -3.31 -16.06 1.87
C LYS A 48 -1.85 -16.28 1.47
N SER A 49 -0.94 -15.67 2.23
CA SER A 49 0.53 -15.67 2.05
C SER A 49 1.09 -14.70 1.01
N VAL A 50 0.27 -13.85 0.40
CA VAL A 50 0.71 -12.70 -0.39
C VAL A 50 0.79 -11.48 0.53
N ASN A 51 1.95 -10.82 0.57
CA ASN A 51 2.24 -9.68 1.43
C ASN A 51 2.46 -8.40 0.60
N LYS A 52 2.53 -7.24 1.27
CA LYS A 52 2.76 -5.94 0.61
C LYS A 52 3.99 -5.90 -0.30
N THR A 53 5.09 -6.54 0.10
CA THR A 53 6.29 -6.64 -0.73
C THR A 53 6.03 -7.45 -2.00
N ASP A 54 5.26 -8.54 -1.90
CA ASP A 54 4.90 -9.34 -3.08
C ASP A 54 4.05 -8.50 -4.05
N SER A 55 3.07 -7.73 -3.54
CA SER A 55 2.24 -6.84 -4.36
C SER A 55 3.07 -5.78 -5.09
N GLN A 56 4.06 -5.19 -4.43
CA GLN A 56 4.97 -4.23 -5.05
C GLN A 56 5.81 -4.87 -6.17
N THR A 57 6.34 -6.07 -5.94
CA THR A 57 7.06 -6.83 -6.97
C THR A 57 6.16 -7.10 -8.16
N LEU A 58 4.97 -7.65 -7.93
CA LEU A 58 4.00 -7.98 -8.98
C LEU A 58 3.61 -6.75 -9.82
N LEU A 59 3.30 -5.64 -9.17
CA LEU A 59 2.99 -4.37 -9.85
C LEU A 59 4.17 -3.87 -10.69
N THR A 60 5.39 -3.98 -10.17
CA THR A 60 6.60 -3.55 -10.89
C THR A 60 6.90 -4.45 -12.08
N THR A 61 6.69 -5.76 -11.94
CA THR A 61 6.99 -6.76 -12.99
C THR A 61 5.98 -6.74 -14.13
N PHE A 62 4.68 -6.66 -13.82
CA PHE A 62 3.62 -6.78 -14.82
C PHE A 62 3.06 -5.43 -15.30
N GLY A 63 3.22 -4.36 -14.52
CA GLY A 63 2.79 -3.01 -14.88
C GLY A 63 1.27 -2.77 -14.84
N SER A 64 0.44 -3.80 -14.99
CA SER A 64 -1.02 -3.72 -14.87
C SER A 64 -1.64 -4.97 -14.26
N LEU A 65 -2.85 -4.83 -13.68
CA LEU A 65 -3.63 -5.97 -13.18
C LEU A 65 -4.03 -6.93 -14.30
N GLU A 66 -4.31 -6.42 -15.50
CA GLU A 66 -4.67 -7.25 -16.65
C GLU A 66 -3.53 -8.21 -17.01
N GLN A 67 -2.30 -7.69 -17.11
CA GLN A 67 -1.11 -8.50 -17.41
C GLN A 67 -0.80 -9.48 -16.28
N LEU A 68 -0.99 -9.07 -15.02
CA LEU A 68 -0.83 -9.95 -13.86
C LEU A 68 -1.83 -11.11 -13.87
N ILE A 69 -3.10 -10.85 -14.17
CA ILE A 69 -4.15 -11.88 -14.21
C ILE A 69 -3.91 -12.84 -15.38
N ALA A 70 -3.45 -12.34 -16.52
CA ALA A 70 -3.14 -13.18 -17.68
C ALA A 70 -1.84 -14.01 -17.54
N ALA A 71 -1.00 -13.72 -16.54
CA ALA A 71 0.28 -14.38 -16.36
C ALA A 71 0.15 -15.86 -15.99
N SER A 72 1.07 -16.68 -16.48
CA SER A 72 1.15 -18.08 -16.09
C SER A 72 1.66 -18.25 -14.65
N ARG A 73 1.47 -19.43 -14.07
CA ARG A 73 2.01 -19.75 -12.74
C ARG A 73 3.53 -19.67 -12.72
N GLU A 74 4.15 -20.05 -13.83
CA GLU A 74 5.60 -20.03 -14.05
C GLU A 74 6.10 -18.59 -14.08
N ASP A 75 5.42 -17.71 -14.82
CA ASP A 75 5.78 -16.28 -14.88
C ASP A 75 5.66 -15.60 -13.51
N LEU A 76 4.61 -15.93 -12.75
CA LEU A 76 4.46 -15.45 -11.37
C LEU A 76 5.62 -15.93 -10.50
N ALA A 77 6.04 -17.20 -10.62
CA ALA A 77 7.15 -17.76 -9.83
C ALA A 77 8.53 -17.18 -10.19
N LEU A 78 8.68 -16.54 -11.36
CA LEU A 78 9.90 -15.81 -11.75
C LEU A 78 10.03 -14.46 -11.05
N CYS A 79 8.97 -13.96 -10.40
CA CYS A 79 9.02 -12.71 -9.66
C CYS A 79 9.97 -12.83 -8.46
N PRO A 80 10.94 -11.90 -8.29
CA PRO A 80 11.92 -11.98 -7.22
C PRO A 80 11.25 -11.95 -5.83
N GLY A 81 11.57 -12.93 -4.99
CA GLY A 81 10.98 -13.09 -3.66
C GLY A 81 9.58 -13.71 -3.64
N LEU A 82 8.94 -13.92 -4.80
CA LEU A 82 7.67 -14.62 -4.91
C LEU A 82 7.90 -16.14 -5.05
N GLY A 83 8.00 -16.82 -3.91
CA GLY A 83 8.19 -18.27 -3.91
C GLY A 83 7.04 -19.05 -4.58
N PRO A 84 7.28 -20.32 -4.98
CA PRO A 84 6.33 -21.11 -5.76
C PRO A 84 4.98 -21.33 -5.07
N GLN A 85 4.97 -21.36 -3.73
CA GLN A 85 3.74 -21.45 -2.94
C GLN A 85 2.84 -20.20 -3.11
N LYS A 86 3.44 -19.01 -3.12
CA LYS A 86 2.71 -17.74 -3.29
C LYS A 86 2.19 -17.62 -4.71
N ALA A 87 3.06 -17.89 -5.70
CA ALA A 87 2.71 -17.89 -7.12
C ALA A 87 1.53 -18.84 -7.41
N ARG A 88 1.61 -20.08 -6.91
CA ARG A 88 0.52 -21.06 -7.00
C ARG A 88 -0.79 -20.52 -6.43
N ARG A 89 -0.79 -20.03 -5.19
CA ARG A 89 -2.02 -19.60 -4.53
C ARG A 89 -2.65 -18.39 -5.20
N LEU A 90 -1.84 -17.42 -5.62
CA LEU A 90 -2.31 -16.26 -6.35
C LEU A 90 -2.94 -16.69 -7.68
N PHE A 91 -2.25 -17.53 -8.44
CA PHE A 91 -2.78 -18.05 -9.70
C PHE A 91 -4.09 -18.81 -9.51
N ASP A 92 -4.13 -19.72 -8.52
CA ASP A 92 -5.31 -20.52 -8.21
C ASP A 92 -6.50 -19.60 -7.88
N VAL A 93 -6.34 -18.60 -7.00
CA VAL A 93 -7.42 -17.66 -6.64
C VAL A 93 -7.91 -16.83 -7.82
N LEU A 94 -7.03 -16.41 -8.72
CA LEU A 94 -7.41 -15.58 -9.88
C LEU A 94 -8.14 -16.37 -10.96
N HIS A 95 -7.96 -17.70 -11.01
CA HIS A 95 -8.48 -18.56 -12.08
C HIS A 95 -9.46 -19.63 -11.60
N GLU A 96 -9.70 -19.74 -10.30
CA GLU A 96 -10.70 -20.66 -9.75
C GLU A 96 -12.11 -20.24 -10.19
N PRO A 97 -12.93 -21.15 -10.73
CA PRO A 97 -14.28 -20.82 -11.12
C PRO A 97 -15.11 -20.42 -9.89
N PHE A 98 -15.87 -19.32 -10.02
CA PHE A 98 -16.70 -18.83 -8.92
C PHE A 98 -17.80 -19.81 -8.50
N LEU A 99 -18.30 -20.59 -9.47
CA LEU A 99 -19.30 -21.64 -9.24
C LEU A 99 -18.61 -23.00 -9.25
N LYS A 100 -19.06 -23.89 -8.36
CA LYS A 100 -18.68 -25.29 -8.44
C LYS A 100 -19.19 -25.86 -9.74
N VAL A 101 -18.28 -26.38 -10.56
CA VAL A 101 -18.63 -27.18 -11.73
C VAL A 101 -19.37 -28.42 -11.20
N PRO A 102 -20.57 -28.74 -11.74
CA PRO A 102 -21.36 -29.89 -11.29
C PRO A 102 -20.66 -31.24 -11.49
#